data_AF-A0A6J5BRA9-F1
#
_entry.id   AF-A0A6J5BRA9-F1
#
_cell.length_a   1.000
_cell.length_b   1.000
_cell.length_c   1.000
_cell.angle_alpha   90.00
_cell.angle_beta   90.00
_cell.angle_gamma   90.00
#
_symmetry.space_group_name_H-M   'P 1'
#
loop_
_entity.id
_entity.type
_entity.pdbx_description
1 polymer ?
#
loop_
_entity_poly.entity_id
_entity_poly.type
_entity_poly.pdbx_seq_one_letter_code
_entity_poly.pdbx_strand_id
1 'polypeptide(L)'
;MSRESEWIEAILRGEFPDDVEFQEGSRPNHVVVTWAVVGPDDAPRRNAPFVVVVDREAIDRYDSSNGVEQARIGARVREMVGHRRGRYDPNGPVDVATPFVVQIDEGDL
;
A
#
# COMPACT_ATOMS: atom_id res chain seq x y z
N MET A 1 4.44 0.93 -14.79
CA MET A 1 3.57 0.64 -13.64
C MET A 1 2.23 1.30 -13.91
N SER A 2 1.16 0.81 -13.29
CA SER A 2 -0.16 1.43 -13.38
C SER A 2 -0.17 2.78 -12.66
N ARG A 3 -1.11 3.67 -13.04
CA ARG A 3 -1.33 4.95 -12.35
C ARG A 3 -1.59 4.73 -10.86
N GLU A 4 -2.37 3.70 -10.53
CA GLU A 4 -2.69 3.30 -9.16
C GLU A 4 -1.43 2.91 -8.38
N SER A 5 -0.56 2.07 -8.96
CA SER A 5 0.72 1.65 -8.34
C SER A 5 1.67 2.83 -8.15
N GLU A 6 1.82 3.69 -9.16
CA GLU A 6 2.68 4.87 -9.11
C GLU A 6 2.21 5.88 -8.05
N TRP A 7 0.90 6.11 -7.97
CA TRP A 7 0.31 7.01 -6.98
C TRP A 7 0.51 6.49 -5.54
N ILE A 8 0.27 5.20 -5.34
CA ILE A 8 0.50 4.54 -4.03
C ILE A 8 1.97 4.56 -3.64
N GLU A 9 2.87 4.23 -4.56
CA GLU A 9 4.31 4.30 -4.30
C GLU A 9 4.71 5.73 -3.93
N ALA A 10 4.29 6.75 -4.68
CA ALA A 10 4.63 8.15 -4.41
C ALA A 10 4.17 8.62 -3.01
N ILE A 11 3.00 8.20 -2.56
CA ILE A 11 2.47 8.60 -1.24
C ILE A 11 3.12 7.79 -0.11
N LEU A 12 3.29 6.48 -0.30
CA LEU A 12 3.60 5.53 0.78
C LEU A 12 5.04 5.04 0.81
N ARG A 13 5.90 5.36 -0.17
CA ARG A 13 7.31 4.90 -0.21
C ARG A 13 8.03 5.08 1.13
N GLY A 14 7.84 6.23 1.78
CA GLY A 14 8.47 6.55 3.07
C GLY A 14 7.84 5.84 4.28
N GLU A 15 6.67 5.24 4.12
CA GLU A 15 6.04 4.44 5.19
C GLU A 15 6.61 3.02 5.23
N PHE A 16 7.06 2.48 4.10
CA PHE A 16 7.57 1.11 4.01
C PHE A 16 9.11 1.08 3.99
N PRO A 17 9.75 -0.04 4.41
CA PRO A 17 11.19 -0.21 4.25
C PRO A 17 11.59 -0.18 2.77
N ASP A 18 12.84 0.18 2.46
CA ASP A 18 13.33 0.40 1.09
C ASP A 18 13.23 -0.83 0.16
N ASP A 19 13.15 -2.02 0.74
CA ASP A 19 13.09 -3.30 0.03
C ASP A 19 11.69 -3.68 -0.45
N VAL A 20 10.63 -2.90 -0.17
CA VAL A 20 9.32 -3.20 -0.73
C VAL A 20 9.20 -2.78 -2.20
N GLU A 21 8.48 -3.58 -2.96
CA GLU A 21 8.02 -3.28 -4.31
C GLU A 21 6.50 -3.08 -4.31
N PHE A 22 6.04 -2.11 -5.10
CA PHE A 22 4.63 -1.84 -5.33
C PHE A 22 4.25 -2.40 -6.71
N GLN A 23 3.50 -3.49 -6.72
CA GLN A 23 3.16 -4.23 -7.92
C GLN A 23 1.68 -4.11 -8.26
N GLU A 24 1.35 -4.26 -9.52
CA GLU A 24 -0.04 -4.33 -9.98
C GLU A 24 -0.67 -5.65 -9.52
N GLY A 25 -1.83 -5.55 -8.88
CA GLY A 25 -2.63 -6.72 -8.54
C GLY A 25 -3.42 -7.27 -9.73
N SER A 26 -4.11 -8.39 -9.51
CA SER A 26 -4.95 -9.01 -10.54
C SER A 26 -6.17 -8.16 -10.95
N ARG A 27 -6.49 -7.12 -10.18
CA ARG A 27 -7.53 -6.14 -10.49
C ARG A 27 -6.87 -4.77 -10.64
N PRO A 28 -7.39 -3.92 -11.54
CA PRO A 28 -6.70 -2.68 -11.91
C PRO A 28 -6.65 -1.63 -10.78
N ASN A 29 -7.47 -1.79 -9.75
CA ASN A 29 -7.48 -0.93 -8.56
C ASN A 29 -6.73 -1.55 -7.37
N HIS A 30 -6.06 -2.68 -7.56
CA HIS A 30 -5.30 -3.35 -6.52
C HIS A 30 -3.82 -3.10 -6.72
N VAL A 31 -3.17 -2.59 -5.69
CA VAL A 31 -1.71 -2.49 -5.59
C VAL A 31 -1.25 -3.49 -4.54
N VAL A 32 -0.43 -4.44 -4.95
CA VAL A 32 0.16 -5.43 -4.05
C VAL A 32 1.50 -4.89 -3.60
N VAL A 33 1.69 -4.76 -2.28
CA VAL A 33 2.96 -4.43 -1.67
C VAL A 33 3.65 -5.75 -1.34
N THR A 34 4.78 -6.00 -2.00
CA THR A 34 5.60 -7.18 -1.80
C THR A 34 6.92 -6.76 -1.18
N TRP A 35 7.28 -7.31 -0.02
CA TRP A 35 8.60 -7.09 0.56
C TRP A 35 9.62 -7.96 -0.17
N ALA A 36 10.69 -7.36 -0.67
CA ALA A 36 11.88 -8.10 -1.00
C ALA A 36 12.65 -8.39 0.30
N VAL A 37 12.18 -9.32 1.15
CA VAL A 37 12.97 -9.64 2.35
C VAL A 37 13.41 -11.08 2.36
N VAL A 38 14.72 -11.24 2.23
CA VAL A 38 15.50 -12.38 2.69
C VAL A 38 15.51 -12.41 4.22
N GLY A 39 14.98 -13.49 4.81
CA GLY A 39 15.07 -13.81 6.23
C GLY A 39 16.52 -14.13 6.63
N PRO A 40 16.77 -14.50 7.90
CA PRO A 40 18.12 -14.82 8.37
C PRO A 40 18.81 -15.95 7.58
N ASP A 41 18.04 -16.78 6.87
CA ASP A 41 18.51 -17.85 5.98
C ASP A 41 18.37 -17.51 4.48
N ASP A 42 18.32 -16.23 4.11
CA ASP A 42 18.04 -15.79 2.73
C ASP A 42 16.70 -16.32 2.16
N ALA A 43 15.71 -16.59 3.03
CA ALA A 43 14.38 -17.06 2.62
C ALA A 43 13.36 -15.90 2.62
N PRO A 44 12.49 -15.74 1.60
CA PRO A 44 11.48 -14.69 1.57
C PRO A 44 10.66 -14.58 2.89
N ARG A 45 10.46 -13.37 3.45
CA ARG A 45 9.42 -13.10 4.47
C ARG A 45 8.07 -13.47 3.86
N ARG A 46 7.28 -14.23 4.61
CA ARG A 46 6.31 -15.16 4.02
C ARG A 46 4.91 -15.03 4.58
N ASN A 47 4.54 -13.89 5.15
CA ASN A 47 3.14 -13.64 5.47
C ASN A 47 2.38 -13.13 4.22
N ALA A 48 1.07 -13.39 4.18
CA ALA A 48 0.20 -13.11 3.05
C ALA A 48 0.34 -11.67 2.50
N PRO A 49 0.14 -11.44 1.19
CA PRO A 49 0.44 -10.16 0.58
C PRO A 49 -0.36 -9.01 1.22
N PHE A 50 0.29 -7.86 1.41
CA PHE A 50 -0.38 -6.63 1.81
C PHE A 50 -0.90 -5.95 0.55
N VAL A 51 -2.21 -5.87 0.45
CA VAL A 51 -2.89 -5.36 -0.75
C VAL A 51 -3.53 -4.03 -0.38
N VAL A 52 -3.12 -2.97 -1.07
CA VAL A 52 -3.78 -1.68 -1.03
C VAL A 52 -4.79 -1.64 -2.18
N VAL A 53 -6.06 -1.46 -1.85
CA VAL A 53 -7.13 -1.28 -2.84
C VAL A 53 -7.46 0.20 -2.88
N VAL A 54 -7.38 0.80 -4.06
CA VAL A 54 -7.50 2.24 -4.25
C VAL A 54 -8.74 2.55 -5.05
N ASP A 55 -9.60 3.42 -4.53
CA ASP A 55 -10.66 4.02 -5.33
C ASP A 55 -10.07 4.98 -6.36
N ARG A 56 -10.49 4.85 -7.61
CA ARG A 56 -10.01 5.72 -8.70
C ARG A 56 -10.45 7.17 -8.50
N GLU A 57 -11.60 7.38 -7.86
CA GLU A 57 -12.09 8.72 -7.55
C GLU A 57 -11.16 9.45 -6.57
N ALA A 58 -10.50 8.72 -5.66
CA ALA A 58 -9.48 9.29 -4.78
C ALA A 58 -8.26 9.82 -5.57
N ILE A 59 -7.84 9.10 -6.60
CA ILE A 59 -6.72 9.51 -7.46
C ILE A 59 -7.14 10.70 -8.32
N ASP A 60 -8.35 10.68 -8.87
CA ASP A 60 -8.89 11.80 -9.67
C ASP A 60 -9.03 13.08 -8.84
N ARG A 61 -9.49 12.97 -7.59
CA ARG A 61 -9.53 14.09 -6.64
C ARG A 61 -8.12 14.59 -6.32
N TYR A 62 -7.15 13.70 -6.10
CA TYR A 62 -5.77 14.09 -5.85
C TYR A 62 -5.19 14.87 -7.04
N ASP A 63 -5.28 14.33 -8.25
CA ASP A 63 -4.69 14.90 -9.47
C ASP A 63 -5.34 16.23 -9.88
N SER A 64 -6.64 16.40 -9.61
CA SER A 64 -7.37 17.64 -9.90
C SER A 64 -7.22 18.72 -8.82
N SER A 65 -6.62 18.40 -7.67
CA SER A 65 -6.52 19.29 -6.53
C SER A 65 -5.23 20.12 -6.51
N ASN A 66 -5.19 21.14 -5.65
CA ASN A 66 -3.98 21.95 -5.44
C ASN A 66 -3.01 21.27 -4.46
N GLY A 67 -1.78 21.77 -4.37
CA GLY A 67 -0.74 21.18 -3.53
C GLY A 67 -1.09 21.06 -2.04
N VAL A 68 -1.96 21.92 -1.50
CA VAL A 68 -2.41 21.83 -0.10
C VAL A 68 -3.33 20.64 0.10
N GLU A 69 -4.29 20.45 -0.80
CA GLU A 69 -5.21 19.32 -0.74
C GLU A 69 -4.50 18.00 -1.07
N GLN A 70 -3.57 17.99 -2.02
CA GLN A 70 -2.71 16.83 -2.28
C GLN A 70 -1.91 16.43 -1.03
N ALA A 71 -1.33 17.39 -0.32
CA ALA A 71 -0.61 17.12 0.92
C ALA A 71 -1.54 16.54 2.01
N ARG A 72 -2.77 17.06 2.12
CA ARG A 72 -3.79 16.57 3.06
C ARG A 72 -4.20 15.14 2.73
N ILE A 73 -4.55 14.85 1.48
CA ILE A 73 -4.91 13.50 1.01
C ILE A 73 -3.76 12.54 1.26
N GLY A 74 -2.52 12.91 0.91
CA GLY A 74 -1.34 12.08 1.14
C GLY A 74 -1.11 11.79 2.63
N ALA A 75 -1.26 12.79 3.51
CA ALA A 75 -1.16 12.59 4.95
C ALA A 75 -2.24 11.63 5.48
N ARG A 76 -3.47 11.77 4.99
CA ARG A 76 -4.59 10.91 5.39
C ARG A 76 -4.40 9.46 4.95
N VAL A 77 -3.95 9.25 3.72
CA VAL A 77 -3.60 7.91 3.19
C VAL A 77 -2.50 7.27 4.03
N ARG A 78 -1.43 8.01 4.35
CA ARG A 78 -0.34 7.52 5.23
C ARG A 78 -0.86 7.12 6.61
N GLU A 79 -1.71 7.94 7.21
CA GLU A 79 -2.32 7.66 8.51
C GLU A 79 -3.14 6.37 8.48
N MET A 80 -4.02 6.20 7.47
CA MET A 80 -4.86 5.02 7.32
C MET A 80 -4.03 3.75 7.13
N VAL A 81 -3.04 3.80 6.24
CA VAL A 81 -2.15 2.66 5.97
C VAL A 81 -1.30 2.35 7.20
N GLY A 82 -0.73 3.35 7.86
CA GLY A 82 0.09 3.19 9.06
C GLY A 82 -0.69 2.57 10.21
N HIS A 83 -1.91 3.05 10.47
CA HIS A 83 -2.78 2.49 11.52
C HIS A 83 -3.11 1.02 11.25
N ARG A 84 -3.43 0.66 9.99
CA ARG A 84 -3.71 -0.74 9.64
C ARG A 84 -2.44 -1.59 9.65
N ARG A 85 -1.30 -1.07 9.18
CA ARG A 85 0.00 -1.76 9.19
C ARG A 85 0.48 -2.07 10.60
N GLY A 86 0.11 -1.30 11.61
CA GLY A 86 0.38 -1.64 13.01
C GLY A 86 -0.16 -3.02 13.43
N ARG A 87 -1.10 -3.60 12.67
CA ARG A 87 -1.65 -4.95 12.86
C ARG A 87 -1.02 -6.00 11.94
N TYR A 88 -0.12 -5.59 11.06
CA TYR A 88 0.59 -6.45 10.11
C TYR A 88 1.96 -6.81 10.69
N ASP A 89 2.20 -8.10 10.93
CA ASP A 89 3.51 -8.61 11.35
C ASP A 89 4.27 -9.18 10.16
N PRO A 90 5.23 -8.46 9.55
CA PRO A 90 6.02 -8.93 8.40
C PRO A 90 6.85 -10.19 8.68
N ASN A 91 7.06 -10.57 9.95
CA ASN A 91 7.75 -11.81 10.34
C ASN A 91 6.78 -12.91 10.79
N GLY A 92 5.47 -12.72 10.54
CA GLY A 92 4.42 -13.66 10.89
C GLY A 92 4.50 -14.99 10.13
N PRO A 93 3.62 -15.95 10.48
CA PRO A 93 3.64 -17.30 9.91
C PRO A 93 3.47 -17.34 8.39
N VAL A 94 4.05 -18.37 7.77
CA VAL A 94 4.08 -18.58 6.31
C VAL A 94 2.68 -18.83 5.71
N ASP A 95 1.84 -19.54 6.44
CA ASP A 95 0.57 -20.06 5.95
C ASP A 95 -0.62 -19.17 6.31
N VAL A 96 -0.47 -17.85 6.15
CA VAL A 96 -1.61 -16.95 6.25
C VAL A 96 -2.38 -17.04 4.93
N ALA A 97 -3.51 -17.74 4.93
CA ALA A 97 -4.30 -17.99 3.71
C ALA A 97 -4.98 -16.73 3.13
N THR A 98 -5.00 -15.61 3.87
CA THR A 98 -5.78 -14.41 3.52
C THR A 98 -4.88 -13.18 3.38
N PRO A 99 -4.96 -12.42 2.27
CA PRO A 99 -4.21 -11.17 2.10
C PRO A 99 -4.58 -10.13 3.17
N PHE A 100 -3.62 -9.32 3.58
CA PHE A 100 -3.88 -8.18 4.44
C PHE A 100 -4.32 -7.00 3.58
N VAL A 101 -5.61 -6.68 3.59
CA VAL A 101 -6.18 -5.68 2.68
C VAL A 101 -6.40 -4.34 3.38
N VAL A 102 -5.95 -3.26 2.74
CA VAL A 102 -6.21 -1.87 3.14
C VAL A 102 -6.96 -1.18 2.01
N GLN A 103 -8.20 -0.77 2.26
CA GLN A 103 -8.99 0.00 1.31
C GLN A 103 -8.78 1.51 1.53
N ILE A 104 -8.58 2.23 0.45
CA ILE A 104 -8.53 3.69 0.38
C ILE A 104 -9.70 4.11 -0.49
N ASP A 105 -10.77 4.58 0.15
CA ASP A 105 -11.98 5.06 -0.51
C ASP A 105 -12.00 6.59 -0.48
N GLU A 106 -12.55 7.23 -1.53
CA GLU A 106 -12.57 8.70 -1.63
C GLU A 106 -13.28 9.35 -0.44
N GLY A 107 -14.37 8.74 0.04
CA GLY A 107 -15.15 9.25 1.17
C GLY A 107 -14.40 9.29 2.51
N ASP A 108 -13.25 8.63 2.62
CA ASP A 108 -12.40 8.62 3.81
C ASP A 108 -11.29 9.71 3.79
N LEU A 109 -11.17 10.48 2.69
CA LEU A 109 -10.12 11.46 2.39
C LEU A 109 -10.57 12.93 2.60
#